data_AF-A0AA36G392-F1
#
_entry.id   AF-A0AA36G392-F1
#
_cell.length_a   1.000
_cell.length_b   1.000
_cell.length_c   1.000
_cell.angle_alpha   90.00
_cell.angle_beta   90.00
_cell.angle_gamma   90.00
#
_symmetry.space_group_name_H-M   'P 1'
#
loop_
_entity.id
_entity.type
_entity.pdbx_description
1 polymer ?
#
loop_
_entity_poly.entity_id
_entity_poly.type
_entity_poly.pdbx_seq_one_letter_code
_entity_poly.pdbx_strand_id
1 'polypeptide(L)'
;MADDPELKDVLKQLAAANQQMTAVMVAGQEREAKLMAELERIRAEVQTHTDSVSEDSSQTQRPLNAVELGALATRISRFEYDPSQGITFEKWHERFTNLIATESRISEENKKHLVLGMLDAKSYGLLADHARPKELASIAYDDIVKHLTEMFGEKLSLFSRRFLAFRVAKEHDEDMRSYAARVNKLYEQVHSGISQQVPFPALIALLEPY
;
A
#
# COMPACT_ATOMS: atom_id res chain seq x y z
N MET A 1 -59.56 -51.09 40.72
CA MET A 1 -58.34 -50.44 40.16
C MET A 1 -58.49 -50.53 38.65
N ALA A 2 -58.62 -49.50 37.84
CA ALA A 2 -58.29 -48.10 38.02
C ALA A 2 -59.03 -47.29 36.92
N ASP A 3 -60.18 -46.68 37.25
CA ASP A 3 -60.73 -45.56 36.49
C ASP A 3 -60.36 -44.30 37.28
N ASP A 4 -59.06 -44.01 37.29
CA ASP A 4 -58.52 -42.81 37.93
C ASP A 4 -58.59 -41.66 36.90
N PRO A 5 -59.49 -40.69 37.05
CA PRO A 5 -59.68 -39.60 36.10
C PRO A 5 -58.40 -38.76 35.93
N GLU A 6 -57.52 -38.73 36.94
CA GLU A 6 -56.23 -38.06 36.86
C GLU A 6 -55.28 -38.75 35.86
N LEU A 7 -55.33 -40.09 35.75
CA LEU A 7 -54.44 -40.83 34.84
C LEU A 7 -54.79 -40.59 33.37
N LYS A 8 -56.08 -40.43 33.06
CA LYS A 8 -56.55 -40.09 31.70
C LYS A 8 -56.15 -38.67 31.31
N ASP A 9 -56.19 -37.74 32.26
CA ASP A 9 -55.82 -36.35 32.03
C ASP A 9 -54.30 -36.21 31.85
N VAL A 10 -53.50 -36.93 32.65
CA VAL A 10 -52.04 -37.01 32.51
C VAL A 10 -51.64 -37.63 31.15
N LEU A 11 -52.31 -38.70 30.71
CA LEU A 11 -52.05 -39.31 29.39
C LEU A 11 -52.39 -38.37 28.23
N LYS A 12 -53.49 -37.61 28.35
CA LYS A 12 -53.88 -36.60 27.35
C LYS A 12 -52.89 -35.44 27.32
N GLN A 13 -52.40 -35.01 28.48
CA GLN A 13 -51.41 -33.96 28.60
C GLN A 13 -50.03 -34.40 28.05
N LEU A 14 -49.64 -35.66 28.27
CA LEU A 14 -48.43 -36.24 27.69
C LEU A 14 -48.52 -36.36 26.16
N ALA A 15 -49.68 -36.76 25.62
CA ALA A 15 -49.91 -36.79 24.18
C ALA A 15 -49.84 -35.37 23.57
N ALA A 16 -50.42 -34.37 24.23
CA ALA A 16 -50.34 -32.98 23.81
C ALA A 16 -48.90 -32.43 23.87
N ALA A 17 -48.15 -32.75 24.93
CA ALA A 17 -46.75 -32.35 25.07
C ALA A 17 -45.86 -32.99 24.00
N ASN A 18 -46.05 -34.27 23.69
CA ASN A 18 -45.33 -34.95 22.62
C ASN A 18 -45.65 -34.35 21.23
N GLN A 19 -46.92 -34.03 20.97
CA GLN A 19 -47.33 -33.36 19.73
C GLN A 19 -46.73 -31.95 19.62
N GLN A 20 -46.69 -31.19 20.71
CA GLN A 20 -46.06 -29.87 20.75
C GLN A 20 -44.54 -29.96 20.50
N MET A 21 -43.86 -30.94 21.07
CA MET A 21 -42.43 -31.13 20.87
C MET A 21 -42.10 -31.51 19.41
N THR A 22 -42.92 -32.36 18.78
CA THR A 22 -42.79 -32.65 17.34
C THR A 22 -43.05 -31.41 16.47
N ALA A 23 -44.07 -30.60 16.81
CA ALA A 23 -44.36 -29.38 16.06
C ALA A 23 -43.22 -28.35 16.16
N VAL A 24 -42.60 -28.19 17.32
CA VAL A 24 -41.44 -27.30 17.52
C VAL A 24 -40.22 -27.80 16.74
N MET A 25 -39.98 -29.11 16.68
CA MET A 25 -38.89 -29.70 15.90
C MET A 25 -39.06 -29.46 14.39
N VAL A 26 -40.28 -29.67 13.86
CA VAL A 26 -40.59 -29.40 12.45
C VAL A 26 -40.45 -27.91 12.13
N ALA A 27 -40.98 -27.03 12.99
CA ALA A 27 -40.81 -25.59 12.82
C ALA A 27 -39.34 -25.14 12.90
N GLY A 28 -38.52 -25.83 13.69
CA GLY A 28 -37.07 -25.62 13.74
C GLY A 28 -36.38 -25.98 12.42
N GLN A 29 -36.66 -27.18 11.89
CA GLN A 29 -36.13 -27.63 10.61
C GLN A 29 -36.58 -26.75 9.44
N GLU A 30 -37.83 -26.29 9.43
CA GLU A 30 -38.33 -25.35 8.43
C GLU A 30 -37.61 -24.00 8.46
N ARG A 31 -37.24 -23.50 9.65
CA ARG A 31 -36.46 -22.26 9.77
C ARG A 31 -35.07 -22.43 9.19
N GLU A 32 -34.40 -23.55 9.48
CA GLU A 32 -33.08 -23.85 8.93
C GLU A 32 -33.13 -24.02 7.40
N ALA A 33 -34.16 -24.70 6.88
CA ALA A 33 -34.36 -24.84 5.43
C ALA A 33 -34.62 -23.50 4.74
N LYS A 34 -35.42 -22.61 5.36
CA LYS A 34 -35.64 -21.24 4.85
C LYS A 34 -34.36 -20.41 4.86
N LEU A 35 -33.54 -20.55 5.89
CA LEU A 35 -32.27 -19.85 6.00
C LEU A 35 -31.27 -20.33 4.93
N MET A 36 -31.21 -21.65 4.68
CA MET A 36 -30.40 -22.24 3.61
C MET A 36 -30.87 -21.80 2.21
N ALA A 37 -32.18 -21.81 1.96
CA ALA A 37 -32.74 -21.36 0.68
C ALA A 37 -32.45 -19.86 0.42
N GLU A 38 -32.49 -19.04 1.47
CA GLU A 38 -32.18 -17.61 1.35
C GLU A 38 -30.68 -17.37 1.11
N LEU A 39 -29.81 -18.11 1.78
CA LEU A 39 -28.37 -18.07 1.50
C LEU A 39 -28.04 -18.50 0.07
N GLU A 40 -28.74 -19.51 -0.46
CA GLU A 40 -28.58 -19.95 -1.84
C GLU A 40 -29.10 -18.91 -2.85
N ARG A 41 -30.20 -18.22 -2.52
CA ARG A 41 -30.72 -17.09 -3.31
C ARG A 41 -29.73 -15.94 -3.39
N ILE A 42 -29.18 -15.52 -2.25
CA ILE A 42 -28.17 -14.46 -2.18
C ILE A 42 -26.92 -14.87 -2.97
N ARG A 43 -26.49 -16.14 -2.84
CA ARG A 43 -25.36 -16.66 -3.62
C ARG A 43 -25.61 -16.64 -5.11
N ALA A 44 -26.80 -17.03 -5.55
CA ALA A 44 -27.19 -16.98 -6.96
C ALA A 44 -27.26 -15.55 -7.48
N GLU A 45 -27.77 -14.60 -6.69
CA GLU A 45 -27.85 -13.18 -7.05
C GLU A 45 -26.48 -12.52 -7.14
N VAL A 46 -25.55 -12.87 -6.25
CA VAL A 46 -24.14 -12.43 -6.35
C VAL A 46 -23.46 -13.05 -7.57
N GLN A 47 -23.72 -14.32 -7.89
CA GLN A 47 -23.14 -14.99 -9.07
C GLN A 47 -23.67 -14.41 -10.40
N THR A 48 -24.96 -14.07 -10.49
CA THR A 48 -25.50 -13.40 -11.68
C THR A 48 -24.98 -11.97 -11.82
N HIS A 49 -24.74 -11.27 -10.71
CA HIS A 49 -24.03 -9.98 -10.74
C HIS A 49 -22.55 -10.13 -11.17
N THR A 50 -21.91 -11.29 -10.99
CA THR A 50 -20.54 -11.53 -11.48
C THR A 50 -20.49 -12.01 -12.93
N ASP A 51 -21.48 -12.78 -13.40
CA ASP A 51 -21.50 -13.30 -14.77
C ASP A 51 -22.05 -12.28 -15.78
N SER A 52 -22.89 -11.33 -15.35
CA SER A 52 -23.31 -10.19 -16.18
C SER A 52 -22.17 -9.20 -16.48
N VAL A 53 -21.01 -9.37 -15.84
CA VAL A 53 -19.78 -8.58 -16.09
C VAL A 53 -18.80 -9.36 -16.98
N SER A 54 -19.13 -10.58 -17.43
CA SER A 54 -18.19 -11.47 -18.13
C SER A 54 -18.43 -11.65 -19.64
N GLU A 55 -19.38 -10.93 -20.25
CA GLU A 55 -19.56 -10.90 -21.71
C GLU A 55 -19.22 -9.52 -22.32
N ASP A 56 -18.00 -9.03 -22.05
CA ASP A 56 -17.26 -8.25 -23.04
C ASP A 56 -15.76 -8.46 -22.79
N SER A 57 -15.17 -9.34 -23.59
CA SER A 57 -13.73 -9.58 -23.64
C SER A 57 -13.05 -8.44 -24.37
N SER A 58 -13.05 -7.27 -23.75
CA SER A 58 -12.05 -6.24 -23.92
C SER A 58 -11.39 -6.08 -22.55
N GLN A 59 -10.15 -6.55 -22.40
CA GLN A 59 -9.38 -6.46 -21.15
C GLN A 59 -9.24 -5.00 -20.67
N THR A 60 -10.26 -4.49 -20.00
CA THR A 60 -10.17 -3.28 -19.19
C THR A 60 -9.97 -3.79 -17.79
N GLN A 61 -8.70 -3.89 -17.39
CA GLN A 61 -8.32 -4.41 -16.09
C GLN A 61 -9.11 -3.66 -15.00
N ARG A 62 -9.90 -4.38 -14.19
CA ARG A 62 -10.66 -3.81 -13.06
C ARG A 62 -9.74 -2.93 -12.21
N PRO A 63 -10.14 -1.72 -11.77
CA PRO A 63 -9.29 -0.89 -10.91
C PRO A 63 -8.87 -1.64 -9.65
N LEU A 64 -7.67 -1.34 -9.11
CA LEU A 64 -7.22 -1.98 -7.85
C LEU A 64 -8.27 -1.75 -6.75
N ASN A 65 -8.56 -2.81 -6.00
CA ASN A 65 -9.34 -2.66 -4.77
C ASN A 65 -8.45 -2.08 -3.64
N ALA A 66 -9.07 -1.61 -2.56
CA ALA A 66 -8.34 -1.00 -1.44
C ALA A 66 -7.31 -1.92 -0.78
N VAL A 67 -7.55 -3.24 -0.80
CA VAL A 67 -6.64 -4.25 -0.21
C VAL A 67 -5.38 -4.40 -1.07
N GLU A 68 -5.54 -4.50 -2.39
CA GLU A 68 -4.44 -4.55 -3.36
C GLU A 68 -3.61 -3.26 -3.29
N LEU A 69 -4.26 -2.09 -3.18
CA LEU A 69 -3.57 -0.80 -3.06
C LEU A 69 -2.79 -0.70 -1.73
N GLY A 70 -3.36 -1.21 -0.64
CA GLY A 70 -2.67 -1.31 0.65
C GLY A 70 -1.45 -2.24 0.57
N ALA A 71 -1.57 -3.40 -0.09
CA ALA A 71 -0.46 -4.32 -0.31
C ALA A 71 0.62 -3.74 -1.24
N LEU A 72 0.25 -2.83 -2.16
CA LEU A 72 1.23 -2.08 -2.95
C LEU A 72 1.94 -1.04 -2.08
N ALA A 73 1.21 -0.31 -1.24
CA ALA A 73 1.77 0.70 -0.35
C ALA A 73 2.80 0.12 0.63
N THR A 74 2.61 -1.11 1.12
CA THR A 74 3.58 -1.76 2.01
C THR A 74 4.90 -2.14 1.33
N ARG A 75 4.91 -2.24 -0.01
CA ARG A 75 6.14 -2.49 -0.80
C ARG A 75 6.93 -1.21 -1.05
N ILE A 76 6.29 -0.06 -0.89
CA ILE A 76 6.91 1.26 -1.06
C ILE A 76 7.45 1.69 0.31
N SER A 77 8.71 2.13 0.37
CA SER A 77 9.25 2.69 1.61
C SER A 77 8.71 4.11 1.81
N ARG A 78 8.44 4.51 3.07
CA ARG A 78 8.09 5.90 3.38
C ARG A 78 9.16 6.86 2.88
N PHE A 79 8.72 8.03 2.44
CA PHE A 79 9.58 9.13 2.05
C PHE A 79 10.01 9.90 3.31
N GLU A 80 11.32 10.07 3.48
CA GLU A 80 11.93 10.86 4.54
C GLU A 80 12.98 11.77 3.91
N TYR A 81 12.68 13.07 3.87
CA TYR A 81 13.56 14.03 3.17
C TYR A 81 14.87 14.25 3.92
N ASP A 82 15.98 13.85 3.29
CA ASP A 82 17.34 14.14 3.77
C ASP A 82 18.26 14.53 2.60
N PRO A 83 18.42 15.84 2.33
CA PRO A 83 19.27 16.31 1.24
C PRO A 83 20.76 16.04 1.50
N SER A 84 21.20 15.85 2.75
CA SER A 84 22.60 15.58 3.08
C SER A 84 23.01 14.16 2.72
N GLN A 85 22.07 13.22 2.82
CA GLN A 85 22.23 11.83 2.39
C GLN A 85 21.82 11.61 0.94
N GLY A 86 21.40 12.68 0.25
CA GLY A 86 20.89 12.65 -1.12
C GLY A 86 19.58 11.89 -1.25
N ILE A 87 18.77 11.83 -0.19
CA ILE A 87 17.40 11.32 -0.21
C ILE A 87 16.51 12.49 -0.61
N THR A 88 16.23 12.58 -1.91
CA THR A 88 15.36 13.60 -2.53
C THR A 88 14.09 12.96 -3.03
N PHE A 89 13.04 13.77 -3.21
CA PHE A 89 11.77 13.27 -3.74
C PHE A 89 11.94 12.66 -5.14
N GLU A 90 12.74 13.27 -6.01
CA GLU A 90 13.00 12.75 -7.36
C GLU A 90 13.55 11.32 -7.34
N LYS A 91 14.59 11.05 -6.54
CA LYS A 91 15.19 9.72 -6.44
C LYS A 91 14.28 8.71 -5.77
N TRP A 92 13.51 9.16 -4.78
CA TRP A 92 12.51 8.30 -4.16
C TRP A 92 11.41 7.94 -5.17
N HIS A 93 10.88 8.94 -5.88
CA HIS A 93 9.82 8.77 -6.87
C HIS A 93 10.29 7.87 -8.02
N GLU A 94 11.47 8.10 -8.59
CA GLU A 94 12.05 7.28 -9.67
C GLU A 94 12.11 5.78 -9.33
N ARG A 95 12.48 5.44 -8.09
CA ARG A 95 12.51 4.04 -7.62
C ARG A 95 11.14 3.38 -7.65
N PHE A 96 10.08 4.15 -7.42
CA PHE A 96 8.71 3.66 -7.38
C PHE A 96 7.92 3.97 -8.66
N THR A 97 8.45 4.81 -9.56
CA THR A 97 7.84 5.12 -10.86
C THR A 97 7.60 3.85 -11.64
N ASN A 98 8.58 2.95 -11.71
CA ASN A 98 8.42 1.67 -12.41
C ASN A 98 7.37 0.79 -11.73
N LEU A 99 7.30 0.79 -10.40
CA LEU A 99 6.32 0.00 -9.64
C LEU A 99 4.88 0.51 -9.85
N ILE A 100 4.70 1.83 -9.87
CA ILE A 100 3.42 2.50 -10.11
C ILE A 100 3.03 2.41 -11.59
N ALA A 101 3.98 2.53 -12.51
CA ALA A 101 3.75 2.46 -13.97
C ALA A 101 3.44 1.04 -14.46
N THR A 102 3.98 0.01 -13.81
CA THR A 102 3.65 -1.39 -14.12
C THR A 102 2.17 -1.69 -13.82
N GLU A 103 1.57 -0.95 -12.90
CA GLU A 103 0.19 -1.16 -12.46
C GLU A 103 -0.75 -0.15 -13.13
N SER A 104 -1.10 -0.42 -14.40
CA SER A 104 -2.04 0.38 -15.21
C SER A 104 -3.46 0.47 -14.63
N ARG A 105 -3.76 -0.32 -13.61
CA ARG A 105 -5.05 -0.38 -12.90
C ARG A 105 -5.22 0.70 -11.81
N ILE A 106 -4.18 1.49 -11.50
CA ILE A 106 -4.26 2.55 -10.49
C ILE A 106 -4.77 3.84 -11.14
N SER A 107 -5.89 4.37 -10.64
CA SER A 107 -6.39 5.69 -11.02
C SER A 107 -5.44 6.80 -10.58
N GLU A 108 -5.44 7.94 -11.29
CA GLU A 108 -4.65 9.12 -10.91
C GLU A 108 -4.96 9.60 -9.48
N GLU A 109 -6.21 9.46 -9.05
CA GLU A 109 -6.62 9.77 -7.68
C GLU A 109 -5.98 8.81 -6.66
N ASN A 110 -5.95 7.51 -6.94
CA ASN A 110 -5.29 6.53 -6.07
C ASN A 110 -3.77 6.71 -6.06
N LYS A 111 -3.15 7.10 -7.18
CA LYS A 111 -1.71 7.46 -7.23
C LYS A 111 -1.42 8.66 -6.32
N LYS A 112 -2.27 9.70 -6.38
CA LYS A 112 -2.21 10.85 -5.48
C LYS A 112 -2.32 10.43 -4.02
N HIS A 113 -3.34 9.66 -3.65
CA HIS A 113 -3.50 9.19 -2.28
C HIS A 113 -2.33 8.34 -1.80
N LEU A 114 -1.81 7.48 -2.68
CA LEU A 114 -0.63 6.66 -2.40
C LEU A 114 0.58 7.55 -2.10
N VAL A 115 0.94 8.48 -2.99
CA VAL A 115 2.10 9.36 -2.78
C VAL A 115 1.95 10.20 -1.52
N LEU A 116 0.78 10.81 -1.30
CA LEU A 116 0.51 11.60 -0.08
C LEU A 116 0.60 10.75 1.19
N GLY A 117 0.15 9.50 1.15
CA GLY A 117 0.23 8.56 2.27
C GLY A 117 1.63 8.03 2.56
N MET A 118 2.55 8.09 1.60
CA MET A 118 3.94 7.67 1.79
C MET A 118 4.84 8.78 2.37
N LEU A 119 4.39 10.04 2.38
CA LEU A 119 5.13 11.14 3.00
C LEU A 119 5.19 10.96 4.51
N ASP A 120 6.32 11.30 5.11
CA ASP A 120 6.40 11.47 6.56
C ASP A 120 5.60 12.70 7.02
N ALA A 121 5.28 12.75 8.31
CA ALA A 121 4.44 13.80 8.88
C ALA A 121 4.99 15.21 8.63
N LYS A 122 6.32 15.38 8.62
CA LYS A 122 6.95 16.68 8.40
C LYS A 122 6.83 17.11 6.94
N SER A 123 7.14 16.23 5.99
CA SER A 123 7.03 16.56 4.56
C SER A 123 5.58 16.79 4.14
N TYR A 124 4.65 15.99 4.66
CA TYR A 124 3.22 16.19 4.43
C TYR A 124 2.74 17.56 4.93
N GLY A 125 3.09 17.93 6.17
CA GLY A 125 2.71 19.22 6.75
C GLY A 125 3.21 20.40 5.92
N LEU A 126 4.48 20.36 5.51
CA LEU A 126 5.07 21.39 4.64
C LEU A 126 4.35 21.50 3.29
N LEU A 127 4.04 20.37 2.64
CA LEU A 127 3.29 20.35 1.39
C LEU A 127 1.88 20.92 1.57
N ALA A 128 1.19 20.55 2.65
CA ALA A 128 -0.14 21.03 2.96
C ALA A 128 -0.17 22.55 3.18
N ASP A 129 0.83 23.09 3.87
CA ASP A 129 0.98 24.53 4.07
C ASP A 129 1.32 25.26 2.76
N HIS A 130 2.17 24.67 1.92
CA HIS A 130 2.51 25.22 0.60
C HIS A 130 1.32 25.23 -0.38
N ALA A 131 0.43 24.23 -0.29
CA ALA A 131 -0.75 24.13 -1.16
C ALA A 131 -1.84 25.17 -0.84
N ARG A 132 -1.79 25.81 0.34
CA ARG A 132 -2.79 26.80 0.76
C ARG A 132 -2.83 27.99 -0.23
N PRO A 133 -4.02 28.53 -0.52
CA PRO A 133 -5.32 28.26 0.11
C PRO A 133 -6.07 27.03 -0.45
N LYS A 134 -5.51 26.32 -1.44
CA LYS A 134 -6.15 25.16 -2.06
C LYS A 134 -6.00 23.91 -1.19
N GLU A 135 -6.95 23.00 -1.31
CA GLU A 135 -6.90 21.71 -0.64
C GLU A 135 -6.10 20.70 -1.49
N LEU A 136 -5.23 19.89 -0.87
CA LEU A 136 -4.45 18.85 -1.57
C LEU A 136 -5.32 17.86 -2.36
N ALA A 137 -6.55 17.61 -1.90
CA ALA A 137 -7.51 16.77 -2.62
C ALA A 137 -7.91 17.34 -3.99
N SER A 138 -7.94 18.68 -4.12
CA SER A 138 -8.32 19.38 -5.36
C SER A 138 -7.19 19.51 -6.39
N ILE A 139 -5.94 19.23 -6.00
CA ILE A 139 -4.77 19.37 -6.87
C ILE A 139 -4.60 18.08 -7.69
N ALA A 140 -4.25 18.25 -8.97
CA ALA A 140 -3.92 17.14 -9.86
C ALA A 140 -2.65 16.42 -9.40
N TYR A 141 -2.54 15.13 -9.73
CA TYR A 141 -1.38 14.31 -9.37
C TYR A 141 -0.06 14.92 -9.89
N ASP A 142 -0.03 15.32 -11.16
CA ASP A 142 1.17 15.90 -11.79
C ASP A 142 1.65 17.18 -11.09
N ASP A 143 0.72 18.02 -10.63
CA ASP A 143 1.05 19.26 -9.93
C ASP A 143 1.57 18.98 -8.51
N ILE A 144 1.05 17.93 -7.84
CA ILE A 144 1.59 17.48 -6.54
C ILE A 144 3.02 16.96 -6.72
N VAL A 145 3.28 16.15 -7.74
CA VAL A 145 4.63 15.66 -8.05
C VAL A 145 5.58 16.82 -8.31
N LYS A 146 5.16 17.85 -9.07
CA LYS A 146 5.97 19.06 -9.30
C LYS A 146 6.28 19.80 -8.01
N HIS A 147 5.26 20.10 -7.19
CA HIS A 147 5.49 20.78 -5.91
C HIS A 147 6.41 19.97 -4.99
N LEU A 148 6.26 18.65 -4.95
CA LEU A 148 7.12 17.77 -4.17
C LEU A 148 8.57 17.79 -4.68
N THR A 149 8.78 17.78 -5.99
CA THR A 149 10.11 17.93 -6.60
C THR A 149 10.74 19.28 -6.31
N GLU A 150 9.98 20.37 -6.36
CA GLU A 150 10.49 21.71 -6.04
C GLU A 150 10.84 21.86 -4.55
N MET A 151 9.95 21.38 -3.67
CA MET A 151 10.12 21.52 -2.22
C MET A 151 11.15 20.56 -1.64
N PHE A 152 11.22 19.34 -2.17
CA PHE A 152 12.04 18.24 -1.64
C PHE A 152 13.04 17.69 -2.67
N GLY A 153 13.39 18.51 -3.65
CA GLY A 153 14.45 18.25 -4.60
C GLY A 153 15.85 18.43 -4.00
N GLU A 154 16.84 18.31 -4.87
CA GLU A 154 18.24 18.52 -4.51
C GLU A 154 18.53 20.01 -4.28
N LYS A 155 18.75 20.39 -3.01
CA LYS A 155 19.04 21.79 -2.64
C LYS A 155 20.53 22.09 -2.48
N LEU A 156 21.37 21.07 -2.46
CA LEU A 156 22.81 21.25 -2.31
C LEU A 156 23.42 21.68 -3.64
N SER A 157 24.13 22.81 -3.63
CA SER A 157 24.93 23.23 -4.78
C SER A 157 25.98 22.17 -5.14
N LEU A 158 26.42 22.12 -6.40
CA LEU A 158 27.51 21.25 -6.83
C LEU A 158 28.77 21.41 -5.97
N PHE A 159 29.08 22.65 -5.57
CA PHE A 159 30.19 22.93 -4.66
C PHE A 159 29.98 22.28 -3.29
N SER A 160 28.79 22.45 -2.69
CA SER A 160 28.45 21.85 -1.40
C SER A 160 28.55 20.32 -1.44
N ARG A 161 28.07 19.69 -2.52
CA ARG A 161 28.17 18.23 -2.71
C ARG A 161 29.63 17.78 -2.82
N ARG A 162 30.43 18.47 -3.63
CA ARG A 162 31.88 18.19 -3.77
C ARG A 162 32.62 18.37 -2.46
N PHE A 163 32.29 19.41 -1.70
CA PHE A 163 32.89 19.67 -0.41
C PHE A 163 32.56 18.58 0.61
N LEU A 164 31.31 18.12 0.66
CA LEU A 164 30.91 16.99 1.52
C LEU A 164 31.63 15.69 1.11
N ALA A 165 31.73 15.41 -0.18
CA ALA A 165 32.46 14.25 -0.70
C ALA A 165 33.96 14.31 -0.36
N PHE A 166 34.57 15.49 -0.45
CA PHE A 166 35.99 15.70 -0.10
C PHE A 166 36.28 15.47 1.40
N ARG A 167 35.30 15.73 2.26
CA ARG A 167 35.45 15.55 3.71
C ARG A 167 35.27 14.12 4.19
N VAL A 168 34.97 13.19 3.28
CA VAL A 168 34.78 11.80 3.65
C VAL A 168 36.10 11.14 3.99
N ALA A 169 36.18 10.70 5.23
CA ALA A 169 37.24 9.83 5.73
C ALA A 169 36.62 8.51 6.19
N LYS A 170 37.43 7.45 6.16
CA LYS A 170 37.07 6.16 6.74
C LYS A 170 36.95 6.30 8.25
N GLU A 171 35.87 5.81 8.83
CA GLU A 171 35.71 5.77 10.28
C GLU A 171 36.56 4.65 10.89
N HIS A 172 36.87 4.72 12.18
CA HIS A 172 37.82 3.79 12.83
C HIS A 172 37.33 2.33 12.76
N ASP A 173 36.02 2.15 12.89
CA ASP A 173 35.26 0.91 13.00
C ASP A 173 34.52 0.50 11.71
N GLU A 174 34.61 1.31 10.65
CA GLU A 174 33.99 1.00 9.35
C GLU A 174 34.80 -0.03 8.55
N ASP A 175 34.14 -1.00 7.93
CA ASP A 175 34.80 -1.93 7.03
C ASP A 175 35.06 -1.29 5.64
N MET A 176 36.03 -1.84 4.91
CA MET A 176 36.44 -1.26 3.62
C MET A 176 35.33 -1.29 2.56
N ARG A 177 34.40 -2.25 2.60
CA ARG A 177 33.30 -2.34 1.62
C ARG A 177 32.26 -1.26 1.90
N SER A 178 31.90 -1.05 3.16
CA SER A 178 30.99 0.03 3.57
C SER A 178 31.58 1.41 3.24
N TYR A 179 32.87 1.61 3.50
CA TYR A 179 33.57 2.83 3.10
C TYR A 179 33.51 3.05 1.57
N ALA A 180 33.87 2.04 0.78
CA ALA A 180 33.83 2.12 -0.68
C ALA A 180 32.41 2.40 -1.21
N ALA A 181 31.38 1.77 -0.62
CA ALA A 181 29.98 2.02 -0.98
C ALA A 181 29.56 3.46 -0.69
N ARG A 182 29.97 4.02 0.47
CA ARG A 182 29.69 5.39 0.86
C ARG A 182 30.37 6.41 -0.05
N VAL A 183 31.63 6.17 -0.42
CA VAL A 183 32.36 7.02 -1.36
C VAL A 183 31.73 6.96 -2.76
N ASN A 184 31.35 5.77 -3.25
CA ASN A 184 30.67 5.62 -4.55
C ASN A 184 29.33 6.37 -4.57
N LYS A 185 28.52 6.25 -3.51
CA LYS A 185 27.26 6.98 -3.38
C LYS A 185 27.48 8.50 -3.49
N LEU A 186 28.51 9.03 -2.83
CA LEU A 186 28.83 10.46 -2.88
C LEU A 186 29.40 10.87 -4.24
N TYR A 187 30.18 10.00 -4.88
CA TYR A 187 30.67 10.23 -6.24
C TYR A 187 29.51 10.43 -7.22
N GLU A 188 28.51 9.55 -7.20
CA GLU A 188 27.30 9.68 -8.05
C GLU A 188 26.55 10.99 -7.78
N GLN A 189 26.41 11.39 -6.52
CA GLN A 189 25.78 12.66 -6.14
C GLN A 189 26.55 13.90 -6.64
N VAL A 190 27.86 13.79 -6.76
CA VAL A 190 28.72 14.85 -7.29
C VAL A 190 28.74 14.85 -8.83
N HIS A 191 28.62 13.69 -9.46
CA HIS A 191 28.80 13.50 -10.91
C HIS A 191 27.50 13.48 -11.72
N SER A 192 26.32 13.47 -11.09
CA SER A 192 25.02 13.53 -11.76
C SER A 192 24.79 14.75 -12.69
N GLY A 193 25.77 15.65 -12.81
CA GLY A 193 25.78 16.77 -13.78
C GLY A 193 27.04 16.87 -14.67
N ILE A 194 27.90 15.84 -14.75
CA ILE A 194 29.14 15.87 -15.54
C ILE A 194 29.17 14.69 -16.51
N SER A 195 29.06 14.99 -17.81
CA SER A 195 29.04 14.02 -18.93
C SER A 195 30.38 13.28 -19.17
N GLN A 196 31.31 13.25 -18.22
CA GLN A 196 32.58 12.54 -18.39
C GLN A 196 32.67 11.39 -17.38
N GLN A 197 32.50 10.18 -17.91
CA GLN A 197 32.84 8.95 -17.22
C GLN A 197 34.35 8.93 -16.96
N VAL A 198 34.75 9.27 -15.74
CA VAL A 198 36.01 8.76 -15.20
C VAL A 198 35.62 7.63 -14.25
N PRO A 199 35.69 6.37 -14.68
CA PRO A 199 35.27 5.26 -13.84
C PRO A 199 36.13 5.22 -12.57
N PHE A 200 35.46 4.95 -11.46
CA PHE A 200 36.01 4.85 -10.10
C PHE A 200 37.19 3.87 -9.87
N PRO A 201 37.51 2.88 -10.75
CA PRO A 201 38.68 2.02 -10.56
C PRO A 201 40.01 2.76 -10.37
N ALA A 202 40.14 3.99 -10.88
CA ALA A 202 41.34 4.81 -10.71
C ALA A 202 41.60 5.25 -9.26
N LEU A 203 40.56 5.42 -8.43
CA LEU A 203 40.71 5.78 -7.01
C LEU A 203 41.03 4.56 -6.13
N ILE A 204 40.54 3.37 -6.51
CA ILE A 204 40.90 2.11 -5.85
C ILE A 204 42.38 1.80 -6.09
N ALA A 205 42.88 2.03 -7.31
CA ALA A 205 44.30 1.85 -7.65
C ALA A 205 45.26 2.81 -6.91
N LEU A 206 44.77 3.95 -6.41
CA LEU A 206 45.57 4.90 -5.60
C LEU A 206 45.61 4.52 -4.10
N LEU A 207 44.78 3.57 -3.67
CA LEU A 207 44.70 3.08 -2.30
C LEU A 207 45.33 1.68 -2.12
N GLU A 208 45.81 1.06 -3.20
CA GLU A 208 46.64 -0.14 -3.09
C GLU A 208 48.08 0.26 -2.72
N PRO A 209 48.62 -0.21 -1.58
CA PRO A 209 50.02 0.00 -1.27
C PRO A 209 50.88 -0.86 -2.21
N TYR A 210 51.85 -0.21 -2.87
CA TYR A 210 52.96 -0.91 -3.52
C TYR A 210 53.76 -1.74 -2.52
#